data_AF-A0A8J6V428-F1
#
_entry.id   AF-A0A8J6V428-F1
#
_cell.length_a   1.000
_cell.length_b   1.000
_cell.length_c   1.000
_cell.angle_alpha   90.00
_cell.angle_beta   90.00
_cell.angle_gamma   90.00
#
_symmetry.space_group_name_H-M   'P 1'
#
loop_
_entity.id
_entity.type
_entity.pdbx_description
1 polymer ?
#
loop_
_entity_poly.entity_id
_entity_poly.type
_entity_poly.pdbx_seq_one_letter_code
_entity_poly.pdbx_strand_id
1 'polypeptide(L)'
;MVQPQLNHNSTMRTVTTDDIQTWVPRSLARKHLGISDTQLRRDQTVLLELEVPGFDYEPYDEGFTADAFIVLRQFRELVRQKGRRHAIRDINQKMEQYYERS
;
A
#
# COMPACT_ATOMS: atom_id res chain seq x y z
N MET A 1 -47.82 0.43 -10.89
CA MET A 1 -46.59 1.25 -11.00
C MET A 1 -45.64 0.76 -9.92
N VAL A 2 -44.60 0.02 -10.29
CA VAL A 2 -43.73 -0.69 -9.33
C VAL A 2 -42.36 0.00 -9.32
N GLN A 3 -41.90 0.41 -8.14
CA GLN A 3 -40.59 1.05 -7.92
C GLN A 3 -39.47 0.01 -8.06
N PRO A 4 -38.31 0.33 -8.67
CA PRO A 4 -37.18 -0.60 -8.68
C PRO A 4 -36.47 -0.61 -7.32
N GLN A 5 -36.39 -1.80 -6.73
CA GLN A 5 -35.59 -2.10 -5.53
C GLN A 5 -34.10 -2.08 -5.89
N LEU A 6 -33.33 -1.22 -5.21
CA LEU A 6 -31.87 -1.17 -5.26
C LEU A 6 -31.29 -2.37 -4.48
N ASN A 7 -30.95 -3.44 -5.21
CA ASN A 7 -30.20 -4.57 -4.66
C ASN A 7 -28.78 -4.15 -4.28
N HIS A 8 -28.56 -3.89 -3.00
CA HIS A 8 -27.23 -3.71 -2.41
C HIS A 8 -26.59 -5.07 -2.11
N ASN A 9 -26.23 -5.83 -3.15
CA ASN A 9 -25.27 -6.92 -3.00
C ASN A 9 -23.85 -6.36 -3.15
N SER A 10 -23.37 -5.68 -2.10
CA SER A 10 -21.93 -5.43 -1.93
C SER A 10 -21.27 -6.72 -1.46
N THR A 11 -21.09 -7.67 -2.38
CA THR A 11 -20.18 -8.79 -2.18
C THR A 11 -18.78 -8.19 -2.02
N MET A 12 -18.27 -8.18 -0.79
CA MET A 12 -16.84 -7.98 -0.55
C MET A 12 -16.11 -9.12 -1.26
N ARG A 13 -15.71 -8.91 -2.51
CA ARG A 13 -14.70 -9.76 -3.15
C ARG A 13 -13.43 -9.60 -2.33
N THR A 14 -13.10 -10.65 -1.58
CA THR A 14 -11.74 -10.89 -1.10
C THR A 14 -10.84 -10.92 -2.33
N VAL A 15 -10.16 -9.81 -2.60
CA VAL A 15 -9.10 -9.74 -3.60
C VAL A 15 -8.03 -10.72 -3.11
N THR A 16 -7.91 -11.85 -3.79
CA THR A 16 -6.85 -12.82 -3.57
C THR A 16 -5.54 -12.24 -4.13
N THR A 17 -4.42 -12.63 -3.54
CA THR A 17 -3.06 -12.16 -3.85
C THR A 17 -2.67 -12.29 -5.34
N ASP A 18 -3.39 -13.12 -6.10
CA ASP A 18 -3.23 -13.36 -7.53
C ASP A 18 -3.77 -12.25 -8.47
N ASP A 19 -4.66 -11.36 -8.00
CA ASP A 19 -5.26 -10.31 -8.84
C ASP A 19 -4.40 -9.04 -8.95
N ILE A 20 -3.20 -9.03 -8.36
CA ILE A 20 -2.23 -7.93 -8.49
C ILE A 20 -1.47 -8.11 -9.81
N GLN A 21 -2.17 -7.97 -10.94
CA GLN A 21 -1.53 -7.85 -12.25
C GLN A 21 -0.83 -6.49 -12.33
N THR A 22 0.44 -6.47 -11.93
CA THR A 22 1.50 -5.46 -12.21
C THR A 22 1.26 -4.03 -11.70
N TRP A 23 0.02 -3.58 -11.54
CA TRP A 23 -0.37 -2.21 -11.22
C TRP A 23 -1.60 -2.12 -10.32
N VAL A 24 -1.49 -1.32 -9.27
CA VAL A 24 -2.54 -1.05 -8.29
C VAL A 24 -2.96 0.41 -8.40
N PRO A 25 -4.17 0.72 -8.88
CA PRO A 25 -4.66 2.09 -8.95
C PRO A 25 -4.68 2.76 -7.57
N ARG A 26 -4.41 4.07 -7.52
CA ARG A 26 -4.36 4.83 -6.27
C ARG A 26 -5.66 4.74 -5.45
N SER A 27 -6.79 4.79 -6.13
CA SER A 27 -8.12 4.65 -5.51
C SER A 27 -8.31 3.28 -4.85
N LEU A 28 -7.83 2.22 -5.51
CA LEU A 28 -7.87 0.85 -5.01
C LEU A 28 -6.93 0.69 -3.82
N ALA A 29 -5.69 1.20 -3.91
CA ALA A 29 -4.73 1.20 -2.82
C ALA A 29 -5.29 1.87 -1.55
N ARG A 30 -5.92 3.04 -1.70
CA ARG A 30 -6.57 3.75 -0.57
C ARG A 30 -7.69 2.92 0.06
N LYS A 31 -8.52 2.28 -0.76
CA LYS A 31 -9.61 1.42 -0.30
C LYS A 31 -9.08 0.21 0.46
N HIS A 32 -8.04 -0.45 -0.05
CA HIS A 32 -7.42 -1.60 0.62
C HIS A 32 -6.75 -1.24 1.94
N LEU A 33 -6.07 -0.09 1.99
CA LEU A 33 -5.36 0.35 3.19
C LEU A 33 -6.27 1.04 4.21
N GLY A 34 -7.48 1.43 3.80
CA GLY A 34 -8.44 2.14 4.65
C GLY A 34 -7.94 3.53 5.06
N ILE A 35 -7.23 4.24 4.17
CA ILE A 35 -6.60 5.54 4.47
C ILE A 35 -7.07 6.66 3.54
N SER A 36 -6.98 7.90 4.03
CA SER A 36 -7.24 9.10 3.24
C SER A 36 -6.14 9.34 2.20
N ASP A 37 -6.44 10.16 1.18
CA ASP A 37 -5.42 10.55 0.18
C ASP A 37 -4.25 11.29 0.84
N THR A 38 -4.55 12.17 1.79
CA THR A 38 -3.55 12.92 2.56
C THR A 38 -2.62 11.98 3.32
N GLN A 39 -3.18 10.94 3.97
CA GLN A 39 -2.37 9.96 4.67
C GLN A 39 -1.52 9.13 3.69
N LEU A 40 -2.08 8.76 2.54
CA LEU A 40 -1.35 8.05 1.49
C LEU A 40 -0.16 8.88 0.98
N ARG A 41 -0.35 10.18 0.69
CA ARG A 41 0.74 11.08 0.30
C ARG A 41 1.82 11.18 1.37
N ARG A 42 1.43 11.33 2.64
CA ARG A 42 2.37 11.39 3.77
C ARG A 42 3.17 10.12 3.96
N ASP A 43 2.59 8.97 3.62
CA ASP A 43 3.27 7.69 3.74
C ASP A 43 4.17 7.45 2.50
N GLN A 44 3.76 7.87 1.31
CA GLN A 44 4.61 7.93 0.11
C GLN A 44 5.86 8.81 0.31
N THR A 45 5.70 10.01 0.88
CA THR A 45 6.84 10.92 1.16
C THR A 45 7.83 10.27 2.10
N VAL A 46 7.36 9.55 3.14
CA VAL A 46 8.27 8.83 4.03
C VAL A 46 9.00 7.72 3.31
N LEU A 47 8.31 6.95 2.45
CA LEU A 47 8.91 5.87 1.68
C LEU A 47 9.95 6.38 0.67
N LEU A 48 9.72 7.55 0.07
CA LEU A 48 10.69 8.25 -0.78
C LEU A 48 11.95 8.70 -0.03
N GLU A 49 11.83 9.02 1.26
CA GLU A 49 12.96 9.41 2.11
C GLU A 49 13.76 8.19 2.63
N LEU A 50 13.29 6.96 2.38
CA LEU A 50 14.02 5.77 2.76
C LEU A 50 15.13 5.49 1.75
N GLU A 51 16.38 5.59 2.19
CA GLU A 51 17.53 5.16 1.41
C GLU A 51 17.65 3.62 1.47
N VAL A 52 16.89 2.92 0.63
CA VAL A 52 16.96 1.46 0.52
C VAL A 52 17.82 1.06 -0.68
N PRO A 53 18.96 0.38 -0.48
CA PRO A 53 19.78 -0.13 -1.58
C PRO A 53 18.99 -1.13 -2.44
N GLY A 54 18.94 -0.90 -3.76
CA GLY A 54 18.31 -1.83 -4.72
C GLY A 54 16.79 -1.66 -4.88
N PHE A 55 16.17 -0.68 -4.22
CA PHE A 55 14.75 -0.37 -4.39
C PHE A 55 14.53 1.12 -4.60
N ASP A 56 14.26 1.50 -5.84
CA ASP A 56 13.78 2.85 -6.17
C ASP A 56 12.26 2.88 -5.95
N TYR A 57 11.84 3.43 -4.80
CA TYR A 57 10.43 3.71 -4.56
C TYR A 57 9.98 4.83 -5.49
N GLU A 58 9.39 4.49 -6.63
CA GLU A 58 8.77 5.46 -7.53
C GLU A 58 7.27 5.61 -7.18
N PRO A 59 6.84 6.73 -6.56
CA PRO A 59 5.43 7.00 -6.40
C PRO A 59 4.87 7.44 -7.75
N TYR A 60 3.82 6.75 -8.21
CA TYR A 60 3.06 7.22 -9.35
C TYR A 60 1.78 7.92 -8.88
N ASP A 61 1.46 9.06 -9.49
CA ASP A 61 0.25 9.79 -9.16
C ASP A 61 -1.02 8.96 -9.44
N GLU A 62 -0.95 8.09 -10.44
CA GLU A 62 -2.07 7.26 -10.89
C GLU A 62 -2.20 5.92 -10.11
N GLY A 63 -1.13 5.44 -9.50
CA GLY A 63 -1.11 4.12 -8.88
C GLY A 63 0.26 3.66 -8.38
N PHE A 64 0.43 2.34 -8.31
CA PHE A 64 1.62 1.70 -7.75
C PHE A 64 1.93 0.45 -8.54
N THR A 65 3.20 0.13 -8.73
CA THR A 65 3.58 -1.25 -9.06
C THR A 65 3.20 -2.18 -7.92
N ALA A 66 3.13 -3.49 -8.19
CA ALA A 66 2.87 -4.50 -7.17
C ALA A 66 3.87 -4.37 -6.00
N ASP A 67 5.16 -4.19 -6.29
CA ASP A 67 6.22 -4.08 -5.29
C ASP A 67 6.08 -2.82 -4.45
N ALA A 68 5.86 -1.66 -5.08
CA ALA A 68 5.63 -0.40 -4.38
C ALA A 68 4.39 -0.48 -3.46
N PHE A 69 3.33 -1.18 -3.90
CA PHE A 69 2.15 -1.40 -3.08
C PHE A 69 2.40 -2.34 -1.89
N ILE A 70 3.19 -3.41 -2.09
CA ILE A 70 3.57 -4.34 -1.01
C ILE A 70 4.36 -3.59 0.07
N VAL A 71 5.35 -2.79 -0.32
CA VAL A 71 6.15 -1.97 0.60
C VAL A 71 5.26 -1.01 1.38
N LEU A 72 4.36 -0.30 0.69
CA LEU A 72 3.40 0.60 1.32
C LEU A 72 2.49 -0.13 2.31
N ARG A 73 2.00 -1.33 1.98
CA ARG A 73 1.18 -2.14 2.88
C ARG A 73 1.95 -2.55 4.13
N GLN A 74 3.17 -3.04 3.97
CA GLN A 74 4.04 -3.44 5.09
C GLN A 74 4.36 -2.25 6.01
N PHE A 75 4.67 -1.09 5.42
CA PHE A 75 4.87 0.15 6.18
C PHE A 75 3.66 0.46 7.05
N ARG A 76 2.44 0.42 6.48
CA ARG A 76 1.20 0.68 7.21
C ARG A 76 0.95 -0.32 8.34
N GLU A 77 1.24 -1.60 8.12
CA GLU A 77 1.14 -2.62 9.17
C GLU A 77 2.09 -2.31 10.33
N LEU A 78 3.33 -1.95 10.04
CA LEU A 78 4.31 -1.54 11.06
C LEU A 78 3.87 -0.27 11.80
N VAL A 79 3.36 0.73 11.10
CA VAL A 79 2.84 1.96 11.71
C VAL A 79 1.69 1.65 12.68
N ARG A 80 0.79 0.73 12.31
CA ARG A 80 -0.32 0.32 13.17
C ARG A 80 0.14 -0.45 14.41
N GLN A 81 1.19 -1.26 14.28
CA GLN A 81 1.68 -2.10 15.38
C GLN A 81 2.58 -1.33 16.37
N LYS A 82 3.47 -0.47 15.87
CA LYS A 82 4.58 0.09 16.66
C LYS A 82 4.64 1.62 16.66
N GLY A 83 3.74 2.27 15.92
CA GLY A 83 3.76 3.70 15.68
C GLY A 83 4.77 4.11 14.61
N ARG A 84 4.59 5.32 14.07
CA ARG A 84 5.28 5.82 12.86
C ARG A 84 6.81 5.81 12.98
N ARG A 85 7.35 6.25 14.12
CA ARG A 85 8.81 6.35 14.33
C ARG A 85 9.51 4.99 14.29
N HIS A 86 8.91 3.97 14.90
CA HIS A 86 9.47 2.61 14.89
C HIS A 86 9.27 1.94 13.53
N ALA A 87 8.15 2.21 12.85
CA ALA A 87 7.90 1.67 11.52
C ALA A 87 8.96 2.09 10.49
N ILE A 88 9.39 3.35 10.52
CA ILE A 88 10.45 3.88 9.64
C ILE A 88 11.78 3.15 9.89
N ARG A 89 12.17 2.95 11.15
CA ARG A 89 13.41 2.24 11.48
C ARG A 89 13.36 0.77 11.05
N ASP A 90 12.25 0.11 11.35
CA ASP A 90 12.09 -1.33 11.09
C ASP A 90 11.97 -1.64 9.60
N ILE A 91 11.38 -0.74 8.79
CA ILE A 91 11.29 -0.95 7.35
C ILE A 91 12.66 -0.77 6.67
N ASN A 92 13.49 0.19 7.10
CA ASN A 92 14.87 0.32 6.60
C ASN A 92 15.66 -0.96 6.86
N GLN A 93 15.61 -1.49 8.09
CA GLN A 93 16.31 -2.72 8.44
C GLN A 93 15.80 -3.96 7.68
N LYS A 94 14.47 -4.09 7.51
CA LYS A 94 13.90 -5.23 6.78
C LYS A 94 14.20 -5.19 5.28
N MET A 95 14.16 -3.99 4.69
CA MET A 95 14.41 -3.83 3.26
C MET A 95 15.88 -4.11 2.95
N GLU A 96 16.82 -3.61 3.76
CA GLU A 96 18.25 -3.97 3.68
C GLU A 96 18.47 -5.49 3.70
N GLN A 97 17.84 -6.20 4.64
CA GLN A 97 17.94 -7.66 4.76
C GLN A 97 17.28 -8.44 3.60
N TYR A 98 16.23 -7.90 2.98
CA TYR A 98 15.53 -8.55 1.88
C TYR A 98 16.36 -8.51 0.59
N TYR A 99 17.07 -7.40 0.35
CA TYR A 99 17.90 -7.21 -0.83
C TYR A 99 19.32 -7.76 -0.68
N GLU A 100 19.90 -7.83 0.52
CA GLU A 100 21.17 -8.57 0.74
C GLU A 100 21.06 -10.07 0.46
N ARG A 101 19.84 -10.62 0.45
CA ARG A 101 19.56 -12.05 0.25
C ARG A 101 19.10 -12.42 -1.16
N SER A 102 18.86 -11.44 -2.03
CA SER A 102 18.39 -11.66 -3.41
C SER A 102 19.52 -11.61 -4.42
#